data_AF-A0A9D5WA16-F1
#
_entry.id   AF-A0A9D5WA16-F1
#
_cell.length_a   1.000
_cell.length_b   1.000
_cell.length_c   1.000
_cell.angle_alpha   90.00
_cell.angle_beta   90.00
_cell.angle_gamma   90.00
#
_symmetry.space_group_name_H-M   'P 1'
#
loop_
_entity.id
_entity.type
_entity.pdbx_description
1 polymer ?
#
loop_
_entity_poly.entity_id
_entity_poly.type
_entity_poly.pdbx_seq_one_letter_code
_entity_poly.pdbx_strand_id
1 'polypeptide(L)'
;MTVITIPRPLREKLGDEGTDAFVEVINKIDTEAKKGLATKEDISNLEIKIESVKAEIEKSKSETLRWLFIFWASQIGIIFALFKFFK
;
A
#
# COMPACT_ATOMS: atom_id res chain seq x y z
N MET A 1 6.38 6.66 -27.00
CA MET A 1 7.82 6.89 -27.24
C MET A 1 8.11 8.33 -26.89
N THR A 2 8.92 8.57 -25.86
CA THR A 2 9.38 9.92 -25.51
C THR A 2 10.36 10.33 -26.60
N VAL A 3 10.01 11.32 -27.43
CA VAL A 3 10.93 11.82 -28.46
C VAL A 3 11.96 12.69 -27.76
N ILE A 4 13.12 12.11 -27.43
CA ILE A 4 14.24 12.85 -26.85
C ILE A 4 14.93 13.59 -28.00
N THR A 5 14.66 14.89 -28.13
CA THR A 5 15.36 15.73 -29.09
C THR A 5 16.75 16.04 -28.55
N ILE A 6 17.79 15.57 -29.23
CA ILE A 6 19.16 15.82 -28.81
C ILE A 6 19.54 17.26 -29.18
N PRO A 7 19.96 18.10 -28.21
CA PRO A 7 20.41 19.46 -28.45
C PRO A 7 21.56 19.52 -29.47
N ARG A 8 21.55 20.54 -30.34
CA ARG A 8 22.59 20.75 -31.38
C ARG A 8 24.03 20.63 -30.87
N PRO A 9 24.42 21.21 -29.71
CA PRO A 9 25.80 21.11 -29.22
C PRO A 9 26.24 19.68 -28.89
N LEU A 10 25.31 18.84 -28.43
CA LEU A 10 25.60 17.44 -28.13
C LEU A 10 25.73 16.61 -29.41
N ARG A 11 24.86 16.88 -30.39
CA ARG A 11 24.91 16.21 -31.70
C ARG A 11 26.20 16.53 -32.47
N GLU A 12 26.64 17.79 -32.46
CA GLU A 12 27.91 18.19 -33.09
C GLU A 12 29.15 17.54 -32.46
N LYS A 13 29.11 17.28 -31.14
CA LYS A 13 30.24 16.68 -30.42
C LYS A 13 30.25 15.15 -30.44
N LEU A 14 29.07 14.52 -30.47
CA LEU A 14 28.92 13.07 -30.45
C LEU A 14 28.88 12.46 -31.85
N GLY A 15 28.64 13.27 -32.89
CA GLY A 15 28.34 12.77 -34.23
C GLY A 15 26.99 12.06 -34.29
N ASP A 16 26.55 11.67 -35.49
CA ASP A 16 25.24 11.02 -35.65
C ASP A 16 25.22 9.63 -34.98
N GLU A 17 26.24 8.79 -35.16
CA GLU A 17 26.33 7.47 -34.51
C GLU A 17 26.37 7.54 -32.98
N GLY A 18 27.14 8.47 -32.40
CA GLY A 18 27.22 8.65 -30.95
C GLY A 18 25.93 9.21 -30.37
N THR A 19 25.20 10.00 -31.15
CA THR A 19 23.87 10.50 -30.78
C THR A 19 22.85 9.36 -30.69
N ASP A 20 22.85 8.47 -31.68
CA ASP A 20 21.93 7.33 -31.71
C ASP A 20 22.20 6.35 -30.56
N ALA A 21 23.47 6.03 -30.29
CA ALA A 21 23.87 5.20 -29.16
C ALA A 21 23.47 5.82 -27.81
N PHE A 22 23.60 7.13 -27.66
CA PHE A 22 23.19 7.83 -26.45
C PHE A 22 21.67 7.81 -26.25
N VAL A 23 20.89 7.99 -27.32
CA VAL A 23 19.43 7.87 -27.28
C VAL A 23 19.00 6.47 -26.84
N GLU A 24 19.67 5.42 -27.31
CA GLU A 24 19.40 4.04 -26.90
C GLU A 24 19.60 3.83 -25.40
N VAL A 25 20.73 4.30 -24.86
CA VAL A 25 21.04 4.19 -23.41
C VAL A 25 20.01 4.95 -22.57
N ILE A 26 19.65 6.17 -22.95
CA ILE A 26 18.65 6.96 -22.20
C ILE A 26 17.26 6.31 -22.27
N ASN A 27 16.85 5.78 -23.43
CA ASN A 27 15.58 5.06 -23.56
C ASN A 27 15.55 3.81 -22.69
N LYS A 28 16.67 3.08 -22.60
CA LYS A 28 16.80 1.92 -21.72
C LYS A 28 16.66 2.32 -20.25
N ILE A 29 17.34 3.39 -19.82
CA ILE A 29 17.24 3.92 -18.46
C ILE A 29 15.82 4.41 -18.14
N ASP A 30 15.16 5.15 -19.04
CA ASP A 30 13.77 5.61 -18.85
C ASP A 30 12.79 4.43 -18.69
N THR A 31 13.00 3.38 -19.48
CA THR A 31 12.17 2.16 -19.40
C THR A 31 12.40 1.38 -18.11
N GLU A 32 13.66 1.22 -17.69
CA GLU A 32 14.00 0.57 -16.42
C GLU A 32 13.51 1.38 -15.21
N ALA A 33 13.66 2.71 -15.24
CA ALA A 33 13.15 3.60 -14.22
C ALA A 33 11.62 3.48 -14.09
N LYS A 34 10.89 3.51 -15.21
CA LYS A 34 9.42 3.35 -15.21
C LYS A 34 8.95 2.01 -14.69
N LYS A 35 9.69 0.92 -14.94
CA LYS A 35 9.38 -0.42 -14.41
C LYS A 35 9.55 -0.52 -12.89
N GLY A 36 10.46 0.27 -12.31
CA GLY A 36 10.67 0.32 -10.85
C GLY A 36 9.69 1.22 -10.10
N LEU A 37 8.88 2.02 -10.82
CA LEU A 37 7.88 2.89 -10.21
C LEU A 37 6.57 2.13 -10.00
N ALA A 38 5.98 2.29 -8.82
CA ALA A 38 4.61 1.84 -8.57
C ALA A 38 3.68 2.53 -9.57
N THR A 39 2.87 1.74 -10.27
CA THR A 39 1.89 2.25 -11.22
C THR A 39 0.71 2.87 -10.47
N LYS A 40 -0.08 3.70 -11.14
CA LYS A 40 -1.34 4.22 -10.58
C LYS A 40 -2.30 3.09 -10.18
N GLU A 41 -2.23 1.97 -10.90
CA GLU A 41 -2.99 0.76 -10.60
C GLU A 41 -2.52 0.11 -9.31
N ASP A 42 -1.21 0.01 -9.07
CA ASP A 42 -0.65 -0.51 -7.82
C ASP A 42 -1.09 0.34 -6.62
N ILE A 43 -1.08 1.67 -6.78
CA ILE A 43 -1.51 2.60 -5.73
C ILE A 43 -3.01 2.44 -5.45
N SER A 44 -3.85 2.39 -6.49
CA SER A 44 -5.29 2.16 -6.35
C SER A 44 -5.60 0.83 -5.64
N ASN A 45 -4.88 -0.24 -6.03
CA ASN A 45 -5.01 -1.55 -5.39
C ASN A 45 -4.59 -1.54 -3.92
N LEU A 46 -3.58 -0.73 -3.55
CA LEU A 46 -3.18 -0.52 -2.17
C LEU A 46 -4.24 0.25 -1.38
N GLU A 47 -4.83 1.29 -1.94
CA GLU A 47 -5.92 2.04 -1.31
C GLU A 47 -7.12 1.12 -0.99
N ILE A 48 -7.54 0.29 -1.95
CA ILE A 48 -8.61 -0.70 -1.77
C ILE A 48 -8.28 -1.68 -0.64
N LYS A 49 -7.05 -2.21 -0.60
CA LYS A 49 -6.60 -3.12 0.46
C LYS A 49 -6.54 -2.44 1.83
N ILE A 50 -6.16 -1.17 1.89
CA ILE A 50 -6.15 -0.40 3.13
C ILE A 50 -7.59 -0.23 3.64
N GLU A 51 -8.54 0.08 2.76
CA GLU A 51 -9.95 0.17 3.12
C GLU A 51 -10.51 -1.17 3.61
N SER A 52 -10.21 -2.28 2.93
CA SER A 52 -10.66 -3.60 3.36
C SER A 52 -10.08 -3.99 4.72
N VAL A 53 -8.79 -3.74 4.95
CA VAL A 53 -8.14 -4.00 6.25
C VAL A 53 -8.75 -3.13 7.35
N LYS A 54 -9.05 -1.85 7.09
CA LYS A 54 -9.75 -0.98 8.06
C LYS A 54 -11.11 -1.56 8.44
N ALA A 55 -11.89 -2.00 7.46
CA ALA A 55 -13.20 -2.61 7.69
C ALA A 55 -13.10 -3.91 8.50
N GLU A 56 -12.12 -4.77 8.20
CA GLU A 56 -11.86 -5.99 8.96
C GLU A 56 -11.45 -5.71 10.41
N ILE A 57 -10.63 -4.68 10.65
CA ILE A 57 -10.25 -4.23 11.99
C ILE A 57 -11.48 -3.75 12.76
N GLU A 58 -12.34 -2.94 12.17
CA GLU A 58 -13.57 -2.47 12.81
C GLU A 58 -14.50 -3.63 13.18
N LYS A 59 -14.66 -4.59 12.26
CA LYS A 59 -15.44 -5.80 12.50
C LYS A 59 -14.86 -6.62 13.67
N SER A 60 -13.54 -6.84 13.68
CA SER A 60 -12.86 -7.58 14.75
C SER A 60 -12.96 -6.87 16.11
N LYS A 61 -12.86 -5.54 16.13
CA LYS A 61 -13.09 -4.74 17.34
C LYS A 61 -14.52 -4.89 17.86
N SER A 62 -15.51 -4.83 16.97
CA SER A 62 -16.93 -5.00 17.32
C SER A 62 -17.20 -6.38 17.90
N GLU A 63 -16.66 -7.43 17.28
CA GLU A 63 -16.78 -8.80 17.77
C GLU A 63 -16.08 -8.99 19.12
N THR A 64 -14.88 -8.46 19.29
CA THR A 64 -14.15 -8.47 20.57
C THR A 64 -14.97 -7.79 21.66
N LEU A 65 -15.55 -6.61 21.37
CA LEU A 65 -16.39 -5.88 22.31
C LEU A 65 -17.64 -6.68 22.70
N ARG A 66 -18.29 -7.36 21.74
CA ARG A 66 -19.43 -8.25 21.99
C ARG A 66 -19.06 -9.39 22.94
N TRP A 67 -17.92 -10.03 22.72
CA TRP A 67 -17.45 -11.11 23.58
C TRP A 67 -17.08 -10.62 24.97
N LEU A 68 -16.48 -9.43 25.09
CA LEU A 68 -16.26 -8.79 26.39
C LEU A 68 -17.58 -8.57 27.14
N PHE A 69 -18.64 -8.09 26.50
CA PHE A 69 -19.94 -7.92 27.17
C PHE A 69 -20.53 -9.23 27.71
N ILE A 70 -20.50 -10.31 26.91
CA ILE A 70 -20.98 -11.63 27.34
C ILE A 70 -20.15 -12.14 28.51
N PHE A 71 -18.83 -12.01 28.41
CA PHE A 71 -17.92 -12.41 29.47
C PHE A 71 -18.17 -11.63 30.76
N TRP A 72 -18.21 -10.30 30.71
CA TRP A 72 -18.45 -9.46 31.87
C TRP A 72 -19.82 -9.73 32.54
N ALA A 73 -20.87 -9.96 31.76
CA ALA A 73 -22.18 -10.32 32.29
C ALA A 73 -22.14 -11.65 33.07
N SER A 74 -21.38 -12.64 32.58
CA SER A 74 -21.18 -13.90 33.29
C SER A 74 -20.44 -13.73 34.63
N GLN A 75 -19.41 -12.87 34.67
CA GLN A 75 -18.66 -12.57 35.90
C GLN A 75 -19.56 -11.93 36.96
N ILE A 76 -20.40 -10.97 36.56
CA ILE A 76 -21.37 -10.33 37.46
C ILE A 76 -22.33 -11.37 38.04
N GLY A 77 -22.86 -12.29 37.23
CA GLY A 77 -23.74 -13.36 37.70
C GLY A 77 -23.08 -14.27 38.73
N ILE A 78 -21.82 -14.65 38.52
CA ILE A 78 -21.05 -15.45 39.47
C ILE A 78 -20.83 -14.70 40.78
N ILE A 79 -20.45 -13.41 40.71
CA ILE A 79 -20.25 -12.57 41.90
C ILE A 79 -21.56 -12.48 42.71
N PHE A 80 -22.69 -12.25 42.07
CA PHE A 80 -24.00 -12.22 42.74
C PHE A 80 -24.36 -13.56 43.39
N ALA A 81 -24.09 -14.67 42.72
CA ALA A 81 -24.32 -16.01 43.27
C ALA A 81 -23.46 -16.26 44.52
N LEU A 82 -22.18 -15.86 44.48
CA LEU A 82 -21.29 -15.95 45.64
C LEU A 82 -21.77 -15.07 46.80
N PHE A 83 -22.16 -13.81 46.54
CA PHE A 83 -22.70 -12.93 47.58
C PHE A 83 -23.94 -13.50 48.28
N LYS A 84 -24.80 -14.22 47.56
CA LYS A 84 -25.97 -14.91 48.15
C LYS A 84 -25.60 -16.10 49.02
N PHE A 85 -24.47 -16.76 48.77
CA PHE A 85 -24.01 -17.90 49.57
C PHE A 85 -23.27 -17.50 50.85
N PHE A 86 -22.66 -16.30 50.89
CA PHE A 86 -21.91 -15.80 52.05
C PHE A 86 -22.74 -14.93 53.01
N LYS A 87 -24.04 -14.73 52.76
CA LYS A 87 -24.98 -13.99 53.62
C LYS A 87 -26.21 -14.85 53.90
#